data_AF-A0A6B3EEQ0-F1
#
_entry.id   AF-A0A6B3EEQ0-F1
#
_cell.length_a   1.000
_cell.length_b   1.000
_cell.length_c   1.000
_cell.angle_alpha   90.00
_cell.angle_beta   90.00
_cell.angle_gamma   90.00
#
_symmetry.space_group_name_H-M   'P 1'
#
loop_
_entity.id
_entity.type
_entity.pdbx_description
1 polymer ?
#
loop_
_entity_poly.entity_id
_entity_poly.type
_entity_poly.pdbx_seq_one_letter_code
_entity_poly.pdbx_strand_id
1 'polypeptide(L)' 'RHAAAVSEGQHAASLLARAVTYLEHSPCSYEHARARVEYGLVTRSRKELDRGLTLARSCGATGLVRLATNTLEEGRGLY' A
#
# COMPACT_ATOMS: atom_id res chain seq x y z
N ARG A 1 -22.95 11.60 5.62
CA ARG A 1 -22.30 10.36 5.12
C ARG A 1 -20.81 10.52 4.78
N HIS A 2 -20.27 11.74 4.62
CA HIS A 2 -18.83 11.92 4.35
C HIS A 2 -17.92 11.66 5.56
N ALA A 3 -18.36 11.99 6.78
CA ALA A 3 -17.55 11.79 7.98
C ALA A 3 -17.27 10.31 8.31
N ALA A 4 -18.21 9.40 8.01
CA ALA A 4 -18.05 7.96 8.26
C ALA A 4 -16.98 7.35 7.33
N ALA A 5 -17.05 7.64 6.02
CA ALA A 5 -16.07 7.14 5.05
C ALA A 5 -14.63 7.65 5.32
N VAL A 6 -14.50 8.89 5.81
CA VAL A 6 -13.20 9.45 6.20
C VAL A 6 -12.65 8.75 7.44
N SER A 7 -13.49 8.56 8.47
CA SER A 7 -13.11 7.83 9.69
C SER A 7 -12.71 6.38 9.39
N GLU A 8 -13.46 5.70 8.52
CA GLU A 8 -13.15 4.34 8.05
C GLU A 8 -11.81 4.31 7.29
N GLY A 9 -11.55 5.29 6.42
CA GLY A 9 -10.27 5.43 5.73
C GLY A 9 -9.08 5.66 6.68
N GLN A 10 -9.24 6.50 7.70
CA GLN A 10 -8.19 6.76 8.70
C GLN A 10 -7.93 5.54 9.59
N HIS A 11 -8.99 4.80 9.94
CA HIS A 11 -8.85 3.57 10.71
C HIS A 11 -8.14 2.49 9.88
N ALA A 12 -8.55 2.30 8.62
CA ALA A 12 -7.88 1.39 7.70
C ALA A 12 -6.40 1.75 7.51
N ALA A 13 -6.08 3.04 7.32
CA ALA A 13 -4.70 3.51 7.22
C ALA A 13 -3.87 3.16 8.46
N SER A 14 -4.45 3.33 9.67
CA SER A 14 -3.78 3.03 10.93
C SER A 14 -3.51 1.52 11.11
N LEU A 15 -4.46 0.67 10.71
CA LEU A 15 -4.28 -0.79 10.75
C LEU A 15 -3.22 -1.24 9.74
N LEU A 16 -3.26 -0.70 8.53
CA LEU A 16 -2.29 -1.02 7.47
C LEU A 16 -0.87 -0.56 7.85
N ALA A 17 -0.72 0.62 8.47
CA ALA A 17 0.57 1.06 8.98
C ALA A 17 1.17 0.06 9.98
N ARG A 18 0.35 -0.44 10.92
CA ARG A 18 0.77 -1.48 11.89
C ARG A 18 1.12 -2.79 11.19
N ALA A 19 0.33 -3.21 10.21
CA ALA A 19 0.60 -4.42 9.44
C ALA A 19 1.92 -4.33 8.68
N VAL A 20 2.20 -3.18 8.04
CA VAL A 20 3.48 -2.90 7.37
C VAL A 20 4.64 -2.99 8.35
N THR A 21 4.58 -2.32 9.51
CA THR A 21 5.64 -2.39 10.52
C THR A 21 5.87 -3.81 11.02
N TYR A 22 4.81 -4.58 11.23
CA TYR A 22 4.94 -5.96 11.66
C TYR A 22 5.59 -6.85 10.59
N LEU A 23 5.17 -6.69 9.33
CA LEU A 23 5.65 -7.50 8.20
C LEU A 23 7.06 -7.12 7.75
N GLU A 24 7.55 -5.92 8.06
CA GLU A 24 8.92 -5.49 7.78
C GLU A 24 9.97 -6.36 8.48
N HIS A 25 9.62 -6.99 9.59
CA HIS A 25 10.47 -7.94 10.33
C HIS A 25 10.15 -9.41 10.02
N SER A 26 9.24 -9.69 9.07
CA SER A 26 8.78 -11.03 8.72
C SER A 26 9.44 -11.53 7.41
N PRO A 27 9.68 -12.84 7.26
CA PRO A 27 10.10 -13.42 5.97
C PRO A 27 8.98 -13.43 4.91
N CYS A 28 7.74 -13.11 5.28
CA CYS A 28 6.56 -13.08 4.40
C CYS A 28 6.58 -11.89 3.43
N SER A 29 7.39 -11.99 2.36
CA SER A 29 7.63 -10.91 1.40
C SER A 29 6.41 -10.53 0.56
N TYR A 30 5.56 -11.51 0.21
CA TYR A 30 4.32 -11.25 -0.52
C TYR A 30 3.33 -10.44 0.31
N GLU A 31 3.12 -10.84 1.57
CA GLU A 31 2.23 -10.17 2.51
C GLU A 31 2.71 -8.76 2.81
N HIS A 32 4.03 -8.57 2.99
CA HIS A 32 4.62 -7.25 3.16
C HIS A 32 4.36 -6.38 1.93
N ALA A 33 4.62 -6.89 0.73
CA ALA A 33 4.34 -6.16 -0.51
C ALA A 33 2.85 -5.77 -0.61
N ARG A 34 1.93 -6.68 -0.31
CA ARG A 34 0.49 -6.43 -0.32
C ARG A 34 0.10 -5.33 0.65
N ALA A 35 0.51 -5.45 1.92
CA ALA A 35 0.20 -4.48 2.96
C ALA A 35 0.74 -3.08 2.62
N ARG A 36 1.95 -3.01 2.04
CA ARG A 36 2.58 -1.74 1.65
C ARG A 36 1.84 -1.06 0.48
N VAL A 37 1.46 -1.82 -0.55
CA VAL A 37 0.67 -1.30 -1.68
C VAL A 37 -0.70 -0.82 -1.22
N GLU A 38 -1.39 -1.61 -0.39
CA GLU A 38 -2.70 -1.24 0.15
C GLU A 38 -2.63 0.01 1.05
N TYR A 39 -1.59 0.11 1.88
CA TYR A 39 -1.32 1.31 2.67
C TYR A 39 -1.12 2.55 1.79
N GLY A 40 -0.33 2.42 0.71
CA GLY A 40 -0.12 3.47 -0.27
C GLY A 40 -1.40 3.90 -1.00
N LEU A 41 -2.31 2.97 -1.29
CA LEU A 41 -3.62 3.26 -1.91
C LEU A 41 -4.55 4.03 -0.95
N VAL A 42 -4.71 3.53 0.27
CA VAL A 42 -5.60 4.14 1.28
C VAL A 42 -5.10 5.53 1.67
N THR A 43 -3.78 5.67 1.84
CA THR A 43 -3.19 6.97 2.16
C THR A 43 -3.06 7.85 0.93
N ARG A 44 -3.03 7.32 -0.29
CA ARG A 44 -2.57 8.04 -1.50
C ARG A 44 -1.11 8.49 -1.39
N SER A 45 -0.27 7.74 -0.68
CA SER A 45 1.15 8.05 -0.58
C SER A 45 1.93 7.45 -1.75
N ARG A 46 2.52 8.32 -2.58
CA ARG A 46 3.38 7.88 -3.69
C ARG A 46 4.57 7.06 -3.20
N LYS A 47 5.18 7.53 -2.11
CA LYS A 47 6.35 6.90 -1.49
C LYS A 47 6.07 5.47 -1.04
N GLU A 48 4.91 5.22 -0.46
CA GLU A 48 4.53 3.87 -0.01
C GLU A 48 4.17 2.95 -1.18
N LEU A 49 3.56 3.48 -2.24
CA LEU A 49 3.36 2.74 -3.49
C LEU A 49 4.68 2.34 -4.16
N ASP A 50 5.67 3.24 -4.22
CA ASP A 50 7.00 2.94 -4.78
C ASP A 50 7.73 1.84 -3.97
N ARG A 51 7.65 1.91 -2.64
CA ARG A 51 8.19 0.88 -1.74
C ARG A 51 7.49 -0.46 -1.94
N GLY A 52 6.16 -0.44 -2.00
CA GLY A 52 5.35 -1.63 -2.25
C GLY A 52 5.63 -2.26 -3.62
N LEU A 53 5.79 -1.44 -4.66
CA LEU A 53 6.18 -1.89 -6.00
C LEU A 53 7.55 -2.57 -6.00
N THR A 54 8.52 -2.01 -5.28
CA THR A 54 9.86 -2.59 -5.16
C THR A 54 9.80 -3.98 -4.50
N LEU A 55 9.06 -4.12 -3.41
CA LEU A 55 8.85 -5.41 -2.74
C LEU A 55 8.08 -6.39 -3.63
N ALA A 56 7.04 -5.94 -4.32
CA ALA A 56 6.25 -6.77 -5.21
C ALA A 56 7.10 -7.33 -6.37
N ARG A 57 8.04 -6.54 -6.88
CA ARG A 57 9.01 -6.99 -7.90
C ARG A 57 9.96 -8.03 -7.35
N SER A 58 10.48 -7.87 -6.13
CA SER A 58 11.45 -8.80 -5.56
C SER A 58 10.83 -10.17 -5.23
N CYS A 59 9.54 -10.23 -4.88
CA CYS A 59 8.83 -11.47 -4.60
C CYS A 59 8.03 -12.04 -5.79
N GLY A 60 8.08 -11.39 -6.96
CA GLY A 60 7.37 -11.86 -8.17
C GLY A 60 5.84 -11.69 -8.14
N ALA A 61 5.32 -10.80 -7.28
CA ALA A 61 3.88 -10.56 -7.14
C ALA A 61 3.32 -9.71 -8.30
N THR A 62 3.23 -10.27 -9.50
CA THR A 62 2.87 -9.54 -10.74
C THR A 62 1.56 -8.76 -10.65
N GLY A 63 0.56 -9.28 -9.93
CA GLY A 63 -0.71 -8.58 -9.69
C GLY A 63 -0.52 -7.26 -8.93
N LEU A 64 0.33 -7.28 -7.89
CA LEU A 64 0.66 -6.10 -7.09
C LEU A 64 1.55 -5.12 -7.88
N VAL A 65 2.48 -5.64 -8.68
CA VAL A 65 3.31 -4.82 -9.58
C VAL A 65 2.42 -4.00 -10.52
N ARG A 66 1.50 -4.67 -11.23
CA ARG A 66 0.58 -3.99 -12.16
C ARG A 66 -0.30 -2.97 -11.44
N LEU A 67 -0.84 -3.32 -10.28
CA LEU A 67 -1.68 -2.42 -9.49
C LEU A 67 -0.93 -1.15 -9.07
N ALA A 68 0.25 -1.30 -8.48
CA ALA A 68 1.05 -0.17 -8.00
C ALA A 68 1.54 0.71 -9.16
N THR A 69 2.00 0.11 -10.27
CA THR A 69 2.42 0.85 -11.46
C THR A 69 1.28 1.66 -12.06
N ASN A 70 0.11 1.05 -12.30
CA ASN A 70 -1.04 1.78 -12.85
C ASN A 70 -1.45 2.96 -11.96
N THR A 71 -1.45 2.76 -10.64
CA THR A 71 -1.81 3.82 -9.68
C THR A 71 -0.80 4.98 -9.73
N LEU A 72 0.49 4.67 -9.79
CA LEU A 72 1.57 5.67 -9.87
C LEU A 72 1.50 6.46 -11.20
N GLU A 73 1.16 5.79 -12.30
CA GLU A 73 0.97 6.41 -13.61
C GLU A 73 -0.27 7.30 -13.65
N GLU A 74 -1.38 6.86 -13.02
CA GLU A 74 -2.60 7.65 -12.91
C GLU A 74 -2.40 8.93 -12.09
N GLY A 75 -1.55 8.88 -11.04
CA GLY A 75 -0.86 10.00 -10.39
C GLY A 75 -1.69 11.13 -9.77
N ARG A 76 -2.99 11.23 -10.07
CA ARG A 76 -3.85 12.32 -9.64
C ARG A 76 -4.22 12.19 -8.16
N GLY A 77 -3.68 13.10 -7.35
CA GLY A 77 -4.00 13.19 -5.93
C GLY A 77 -3.15 12.27 -5.03
N LEU A 78 -2.02 11.77 -5.53
CA LEU A 78 -0.98 11.20 -4.69
C LEU A 78 -0.12 12.31 -4.06
N TYR A 79 0.34 12.10 -2.83
CA TYR A 79 1.19 13.04 -2.09
C TYR A 79 2.40 12.35 -1.43
#